data_AF-A0A1F5ECC0-F1
#
_entry.id   AF-A0A1F5ECC0-F1
#
_cell.length_a   1.000
_cell.length_b   1.000
_cell.length_c   1.000
_cell.angle_alpha   90.00
_cell.angle_beta   90.00
_cell.angle_gamma   90.00
#
_symmetry.space_group_name_H-M   'P 1'
#
loop_
_entity.id
_entity.type
_entity.pdbx_description
1 polymer ?
#
loop_
_entity_poly.entity_id
_entity_poly.type
_entity_poly.pdbx_seq_one_letter_code
_entity_poly.pdbx_strand_id
1 'polypeptide(L)'
;MTKIKLIKQAIIAKQSVQYRGSSHTKTRGEVRGGGAKPWKQKGTGRARAGSRRSPIWIGGGITFGPLSKDNGRLKLPKRMNQAAFKAALEMLQESKSISTQDSLALKEPKTKLAIKMLTDLGLDGEKVLLITEKTEPELILATANIPGVRTINSSGVSLLDLVSATKFVFESKVLAKYFPTTVKAKSKPKTASKKIKEKSDGDN
;
A
#
# COMPACT_ATOMS: atom_id res chain seq x y z
N MET A 1 -7.10 -15.68 -16.86
CA MET A 1 -6.17 -15.39 -15.73
C MET A 1 -6.99 -15.34 -14.45
N THR A 2 -6.67 -16.12 -13.43
CA THR A 2 -7.40 -16.06 -12.15
C THR A 2 -7.23 -14.68 -11.50
N LYS A 3 -8.27 -14.15 -10.83
CA LYS A 3 -8.26 -12.81 -10.21
C LYS A 3 -7.02 -12.57 -9.33
N ILE A 4 -6.62 -13.60 -8.58
CA ILE A 4 -5.43 -13.61 -7.72
C ILE A 4 -4.13 -13.36 -8.51
N LYS A 5 -3.96 -13.96 -9.69
CA LYS A 5 -2.76 -13.77 -10.54
C LYS A 5 -2.66 -12.32 -11.01
N LEU A 6 -3.79 -11.72 -11.38
CA LEU A 6 -3.87 -10.32 -11.81
C LEU A 6 -3.50 -9.36 -10.67
N ILE A 7 -4.05 -9.58 -9.48
CA ILE A 7 -3.74 -8.81 -8.27
C ILE A 7 -2.25 -8.93 -7.94
N LYS A 8 -1.70 -10.15 -7.94
CA LYS A 8 -0.27 -10.40 -7.69
C LYS A 8 0.63 -9.62 -8.65
N GLN A 9 0.35 -9.65 -9.95
CA GLN A 9 1.13 -8.90 -10.94
C GLN A 9 1.07 -7.39 -10.68
N ALA A 10 -0.11 -6.87 -10.33
CA ALA A 10 -0.29 -5.46 -9.98
C ALA A 10 0.48 -5.05 -8.72
N ILE A 11 0.51 -5.90 -7.70
CA ILE A 11 1.29 -5.68 -6.47
C ILE A 11 2.79 -5.63 -6.79
N ILE A 12 3.30 -6.64 -7.49
CA ILE A 12 4.74 -6.74 -7.83
C ILE A 12 5.17 -5.51 -8.62
N ALA A 13 4.37 -5.06 -9.59
CA ALA A 13 4.70 -3.86 -10.34
C ALA A 13 4.70 -2.60 -9.46
N LYS A 14 3.72 -2.42 -8.56
CA LYS A 14 3.72 -1.28 -7.64
C LYS A 14 4.92 -1.29 -6.69
N GLN A 15 5.30 -2.46 -6.17
CA GLN A 15 6.49 -2.62 -5.32
C GLN A 15 7.78 -2.33 -6.10
N SER A 16 7.86 -2.75 -7.37
CA SER A 16 9.03 -2.51 -8.23
C SER A 16 9.33 -1.01 -8.43
N VAL A 17 8.30 -0.16 -8.39
CA VAL A 17 8.44 1.30 -8.50
C VAL A 17 8.93 1.93 -7.19
N GLN A 18 8.58 1.34 -6.04
CA GLN A 18 9.06 1.81 -4.73
C GLN A 18 10.55 1.51 -4.52
N TYR A 19 11.09 0.53 -5.24
CA TYR A 19 12.52 0.23 -5.20
C TYR A 19 13.35 1.35 -5.84
N ARG A 20 14.33 1.87 -5.08
CA ARG A 20 15.15 3.02 -5.50
C ARG A 20 16.31 2.64 -6.43
N GLY A 21 16.88 1.44 -6.31
CA GLY A 21 17.94 0.96 -7.20
C GLY A 21 19.25 1.77 -7.19
N SER A 22 19.69 2.26 -6.02
CA SER A 22 20.90 3.11 -5.91
C SER A 22 22.23 2.35 -5.81
N SER A 23 22.21 1.02 -5.85
CA SER A 23 23.41 0.20 -5.73
C SER A 23 24.25 0.24 -7.02
N HIS A 24 25.51 0.66 -6.91
CA HIS A 24 26.45 0.69 -8.03
C HIS A 24 27.81 0.12 -7.65
N THR A 25 28.38 -0.70 -8.51
CA THR A 25 29.80 -1.05 -8.49
C THR A 25 30.52 -0.45 -9.68
N LYS A 26 31.77 -0.01 -9.46
CA LYS A 26 32.61 0.52 -10.53
C LYS A 26 33.01 -0.60 -11.49
N THR A 27 32.67 -0.44 -12.76
CA THR A 27 33.18 -1.29 -13.84
C THR A 27 34.65 -0.98 -14.14
N ARG A 28 35.34 -1.83 -14.92
CA ARG A 28 36.75 -1.59 -15.30
C ARG A 28 36.99 -0.23 -15.97
N GLY A 29 35.96 0.36 -16.60
CA GLY A 29 36.03 1.67 -17.25
C GLY A 29 35.93 2.83 -16.27
N GLU A 30 35.19 2.65 -15.18
CA GLU A 30 34.92 3.66 -14.15
C GLU A 30 35.99 3.71 -13.04
N VAL A 31 36.75 2.63 -12.88
CA VAL A 31 37.90 2.61 -11.97
C VAL A 31 39.01 3.54 -12.49
N ARG A 32 39.56 4.37 -11.59
CA ARG A 32 40.67 5.30 -11.88
C ARG A 32 41.95 4.54 -12.24
N GLY A 33 42.70 5.04 -13.22
CA GLY A 33 44.01 4.49 -13.63
C GLY A 33 43.98 3.75 -14.96
N GLY A 34 44.92 2.82 -15.18
CA GLY A 34 45.05 2.03 -16.42
C GLY A 34 45.50 2.84 -17.65
N GLY A 35 45.08 2.43 -18.85
CA GLY A 35 45.48 3.06 -20.12
C GLY A 35 46.78 2.48 -20.70
N ALA A 36 47.85 2.46 -19.90
CA ALA A 36 49.09 1.79 -20.27
C ALA A 36 49.02 0.29 -20.01
N LYS A 37 49.56 -0.50 -20.94
CA LYS A 37 49.69 -1.96 -20.78
C LYS A 37 50.69 -2.26 -19.66
N PRO A 38 50.38 -3.17 -18.71
CA PRO A 38 51.27 -3.46 -17.58
C PRO A 38 52.66 -3.94 -18.00
N TRP A 39 52.73 -4.75 -19.06
CA TRP A 39 53.98 -5.26 -19.64
C TRP A 39 53.78 -5.72 -21.09
N LYS A 40 54.90 -5.90 -21.81
CA LYS A 40 54.95 -6.43 -23.19
C LYS A 40 54.30 -7.81 -23.31
N GLN A 41 53.81 -8.14 -24.51
CA GLN A 41 53.00 -9.35 -24.75
C GLN A 41 53.76 -10.69 -24.53
N LYS A 42 55.09 -10.69 -24.67
CA LYS A 42 55.98 -11.84 -24.55
C LYS A 42 57.33 -11.43 -23.94
N GLY A 43 58.09 -12.39 -23.41
CA GLY A 43 59.47 -12.16 -22.94
C GLY A 43 59.57 -11.56 -21.54
N THR A 44 58.56 -11.75 -20.67
CA THR A 44 58.57 -11.31 -19.27
C THR A 44 58.38 -12.44 -18.26
N GLY A 45 58.09 -13.67 -18.70
CA GLY A 45 57.80 -14.82 -17.81
C GLY A 45 56.49 -14.73 -17.01
N ARG A 46 55.78 -13.60 -17.09
CA ARG A 46 54.50 -13.36 -16.38
C ARG A 46 53.31 -13.75 -17.25
N ALA A 47 52.15 -14.01 -16.62
CA ALA A 47 50.88 -14.15 -17.32
C ALA A 47 50.59 -12.91 -18.20
N ARG A 48 49.76 -13.04 -19.24
CA ARG A 48 49.44 -11.89 -20.11
C ARG A 48 48.41 -10.99 -19.42
N ALA A 49 48.67 -9.69 -19.41
CA ALA A 49 47.73 -8.70 -18.87
C ALA A 49 47.52 -7.55 -19.85
N GLY A 50 46.25 -7.16 -20.05
CA GLY A 50 45.88 -6.03 -20.90
C GLY A 50 45.79 -4.70 -20.14
N SER A 51 45.33 -4.73 -18.89
CA SER A 51 45.11 -3.53 -18.07
C SER A 51 45.17 -3.86 -16.58
N ARG A 52 45.68 -2.93 -15.77
CA ARG A 52 45.67 -3.00 -14.30
C ARG A 52 44.27 -2.80 -13.69
N ARG A 53 43.30 -2.32 -14.48
CA ARG A 53 41.88 -2.13 -14.06
C ARG A 53 41.03 -3.39 -14.21
N SER A 54 41.62 -4.49 -14.67
CA SER A 54 40.92 -5.76 -14.85
C SER A 54 40.42 -6.30 -13.50
N PRO A 55 39.26 -6.97 -13.43
CA PRO A 55 38.68 -7.52 -12.18
C PRO A 55 39.59 -8.51 -11.44
N ILE A 56 40.54 -9.10 -12.16
CA ILE A 56 41.50 -10.07 -11.61
C ILE A 56 42.50 -9.36 -10.68
N TRP A 57 42.67 -8.05 -10.82
CA TRP A 57 43.61 -7.26 -10.02
C TRP A 57 42.96 -6.72 -8.76
N ILE A 58 43.76 -6.59 -7.70
CA ILE A 58 43.39 -5.87 -6.48
C ILE A 58 43.11 -4.42 -6.84
N GLY A 59 41.93 -3.91 -6.47
CA GLY A 59 41.47 -2.57 -6.84
C GLY A 59 41.00 -2.44 -8.30
N GLY A 60 40.88 -3.55 -9.03
CA GLY A 60 40.24 -3.61 -10.34
C GLY A 60 38.73 -3.40 -10.30
N GLY A 61 38.11 -3.22 -11.47
CA GLY A 61 36.65 -3.06 -11.56
C GLY A 61 35.90 -4.38 -11.46
N ILE A 62 34.63 -4.34 -11.05
CA ILE A 62 33.77 -5.53 -10.93
C ILE A 62 33.05 -5.78 -12.27
N THR A 63 33.04 -7.02 -12.76
CA THR A 63 32.44 -7.39 -14.07
C THR A 63 30.92 -7.43 -14.06
N PHE A 64 30.32 -8.12 -13.09
CA PHE A 64 28.87 -8.35 -13.01
C PHE A 64 28.32 -7.92 -11.64
N GLY A 65 28.76 -6.76 -11.18
CA GLY A 65 28.21 -6.15 -9.97
C GLY A 65 26.94 -5.36 -10.26
N PRO A 66 26.23 -4.89 -9.21
CA PRO A 66 25.03 -4.09 -9.38
C PRO A 66 25.30 -2.80 -10.16
N LEU A 67 24.41 -2.50 -11.11
CA LEU A 67 24.39 -1.22 -11.81
C LEU A 67 23.21 -0.39 -11.31
N SER A 68 23.41 0.91 -11.08
CA SER A 68 22.34 1.86 -10.75
C SER A 68 21.39 2.16 -11.91
N LYS A 69 21.29 1.27 -12.90
CA LYS A 69 20.33 1.43 -13.99
C LYS A 69 18.94 1.12 -13.49
N ASP A 70 17.97 1.91 -13.93
CA ASP A 70 16.55 1.73 -13.64
C ASP A 70 15.97 0.54 -14.42
N ASN A 71 16.44 -0.67 -14.12
CA ASN A 71 16.07 -1.90 -14.82
C ASN A 71 15.03 -2.75 -14.06
N GLY A 72 14.66 -2.34 -12.85
CA GLY A 72 13.72 -3.07 -11.99
C GLY A 72 12.26 -2.67 -12.15
N ARG A 73 11.95 -1.51 -12.74
CA ARG A 73 10.58 -0.97 -12.80
C ARG A 73 9.73 -1.70 -13.83
N LEU A 74 8.68 -2.35 -13.36
CA LEU A 74 7.69 -3.02 -14.22
C LEU A 74 6.55 -2.05 -14.54
N LYS A 75 6.25 -1.89 -15.83
CA LYS A 75 5.13 -1.07 -16.30
C LYS A 75 3.89 -1.95 -16.52
N LEU A 76 2.75 -1.50 -16.01
CA LEU A 76 1.46 -2.15 -16.21
C LEU A 76 0.50 -1.30 -17.03
N PRO A 77 -0.30 -1.92 -17.93
CA PRO A 77 -1.39 -1.23 -18.60
C PRO A 77 -2.42 -0.67 -17.61
N LYS A 78 -2.94 0.53 -17.89
CA LYS A 78 -3.94 1.20 -17.02
C LYS A 78 -5.18 0.34 -16.78
N ARG A 79 -5.68 -0.34 -17.82
CA ARG A 79 -6.84 -1.25 -17.74
C ARG A 79 -6.58 -2.43 -16.79
N MET A 80 -5.37 -2.97 -16.83
CA MET A 80 -4.96 -4.09 -15.98
C MET A 80 -4.90 -3.67 -14.50
N ASN A 81 -4.36 -2.48 -14.21
CA ASN A 81 -4.35 -1.91 -12.86
C ASN A 81 -5.78 -1.66 -12.33
N GLN A 82 -6.66 -1.12 -13.16
CA GLN A 82 -8.07 -0.91 -12.78
C GLN A 82 -8.79 -2.23 -12.51
N ALA A 83 -8.58 -3.24 -13.36
CA ALA A 83 -9.16 -4.56 -13.16
C ALA A 83 -8.64 -5.24 -11.88
N ALA A 84 -7.34 -5.11 -11.58
CA ALA A 84 -6.76 -5.63 -10.34
C ALA A 84 -7.36 -4.96 -9.09
N PHE A 85 -7.56 -3.64 -9.13
CA PHE A 85 -8.19 -2.90 -8.03
C PHE A 85 -9.64 -3.32 -7.80
N LYS A 86 -10.44 -3.46 -8.86
CA LYS A 86 -11.82 -3.96 -8.77
C LYS A 86 -11.87 -5.39 -8.22
N ALA A 87 -11.03 -6.28 -8.73
CA ALA A 87 -10.95 -7.65 -8.24
C ALA A 87 -10.58 -7.72 -6.74
N ALA A 88 -9.69 -6.84 -6.27
CA ALA A 88 -9.36 -6.75 -4.84
C ALA A 88 -10.55 -6.29 -3.99
N LEU A 89 -11.33 -5.32 -4.46
CA LEU A 89 -12.57 -4.88 -3.78
C LEU A 89 -13.62 -5.98 -3.73
N GLU A 90 -13.81 -6.74 -4.81
CA GLU A 90 -14.71 -7.89 -4.84
C GLU A 90 -14.32 -8.94 -3.79
N MET A 91 -13.03 -9.30 -3.72
CA MET A 91 -12.53 -10.21 -2.68
C MET A 91 -12.72 -9.67 -1.26
N LEU A 92 -12.54 -8.35 -1.09
CA LEU A 92 -12.77 -7.70 0.20
C LEU A 92 -14.25 -7.81 0.62
N GLN A 93 -15.17 -7.62 -0.32
CA GLN A 93 -16.61 -7.76 -0.08
C GLN A 93 -16.99 -9.19 0.31
N GLU A 94 -16.38 -10.20 -0.32
CA GLU A 94 -16.56 -11.62 0.04
C GLU A 94 -16.06 -11.92 1.46
N SER A 95 -14.97 -11.28 1.89
CA SER A 95 -14.33 -11.51 3.20
C SER A 95 -15.07 -10.93 4.41
N LYS A 96 -16.15 -10.15 4.21
CA LYS A 96 -16.94 -9.48 5.27
C LYS A 96 -16.11 -8.70 6.30
N SER A 97 -14.93 -8.21 5.92
CA SER A 97 -14.01 -7.47 6.82
C SER A 97 -14.19 -5.96 6.77
N ILE A 98 -15.36 -5.52 6.29
CA ILE A 98 -15.73 -4.11 6.12
C ILE A 98 -16.67 -3.72 7.27
N SER A 99 -16.32 -2.66 7.99
CA SER A 99 -17.20 -1.94 8.91
C SER A 99 -17.51 -0.55 8.35
N THR A 100 -18.68 -0.02 8.73
CA THR A 100 -19.18 1.26 8.24
C THR A 100 -19.44 2.18 9.42
N GLN A 101 -19.01 3.43 9.30
CA GLN A 101 -19.26 4.49 10.28
C GLN A 101 -19.84 5.73 9.56
N ASP A 102 -20.75 6.45 10.19
CA ASP A 102 -21.36 7.63 9.56
C ASP A 102 -20.39 8.81 9.41
N SER A 103 -19.50 8.98 10.39
CA SER A 103 -18.43 9.97 10.34
C SER A 103 -17.22 9.48 11.14
N LEU A 104 -16.04 9.69 10.56
CA LEU A 104 -14.73 9.37 11.15
C LEU A 104 -14.00 10.64 11.68
N ALA A 105 -14.68 11.79 11.72
CA ALA A 105 -14.06 13.06 12.08
C ALA A 105 -13.74 13.15 13.59
N LEU A 106 -12.52 13.61 13.90
CA LEU A 106 -12.09 13.91 15.28
C LEU A 106 -11.97 15.42 15.46
N LYS A 107 -12.51 15.94 16.57
CA LYS A 107 -12.42 17.38 16.91
C LYS A 107 -11.02 17.81 17.31
N GLU A 108 -10.23 16.89 17.86
CA GLU A 108 -8.88 17.16 18.33
C GLU A 108 -7.93 16.06 17.85
N PRO A 109 -6.69 16.40 17.43
CA PRO A 109 -5.70 15.44 16.95
C PRO A 109 -5.04 14.68 18.12
N LYS A 110 -5.83 13.97 18.94
CA LYS A 110 -5.34 13.22 20.10
C LYS A 110 -5.36 11.71 19.83
N THR A 111 -4.20 11.07 19.93
CA THR A 111 -4.03 9.61 19.77
C THR A 111 -4.90 8.82 20.76
N LYS A 112 -5.09 9.32 21.98
CA LYS A 112 -5.97 8.70 22.98
C LYS A 112 -7.42 8.58 22.51
N LEU A 113 -7.91 9.55 21.74
CA LEU A 113 -9.26 9.49 21.18
C LEU A 113 -9.34 8.48 20.04
N ALA A 114 -8.32 8.41 19.19
CA ALA A 114 -8.23 7.42 18.12
C ALA A 114 -8.15 5.98 18.66
N ILE A 115 -7.36 5.74 19.71
CA ILE A 115 -7.30 4.42 20.36
C ILE A 115 -8.65 4.02 20.93
N LYS A 116 -9.33 4.93 21.64
CA LYS A 116 -10.69 4.68 22.17
C LYS A 116 -11.66 4.30 21.05
N MET A 117 -11.65 5.04 19.94
CA MET A 117 -12.48 4.74 18.79
C MET A 117 -12.20 3.33 18.23
N LEU A 118 -10.93 2.93 18.13
CA LEU A 118 -10.56 1.60 17.63
C LEU A 118 -10.95 0.48 18.61
N THR A 119 -10.81 0.71 19.91
CA THR A 119 -11.24 -0.26 20.94
C THR A 119 -12.76 -0.43 20.96
N ASP A 120 -13.51 0.66 20.80
CA ASP A 120 -14.99 0.63 20.76
C ASP A 120 -15.50 -0.15 19.53
N LEU A 121 -14.74 -0.13 18.43
CA LEU A 121 -15.01 -0.93 17.24
C LEU A 121 -14.50 -2.37 17.32
N GLY A 122 -13.80 -2.74 18.39
CA GLY A 122 -13.20 -4.07 18.57
C GLY A 122 -12.06 -4.35 17.59
N LEU A 123 -11.37 -3.32 17.11
CA LEU A 123 -10.30 -3.41 16.11
C LEU A 123 -8.90 -3.29 16.74
N ASP A 124 -8.79 -3.53 18.05
CA ASP A 124 -7.53 -3.39 18.76
C ASP A 124 -6.50 -4.46 18.32
N GLY A 125 -5.26 -4.04 18.12
CA GLY A 125 -4.17 -4.90 17.63
C GLY A 125 -4.26 -5.35 16.17
N GLU A 126 -5.30 -4.94 15.42
CA GLU A 126 -5.47 -5.31 14.01
C GLU A 126 -4.86 -4.30 13.03
N LYS A 127 -4.64 -4.71 11.77
CA LYS A 127 -4.21 -3.80 10.71
C LYS A 127 -5.43 -3.14 10.09
N VAL A 128 -5.69 -1.89 10.46
CA VAL A 128 -6.92 -1.17 10.09
C VAL A 128 -6.63 -0.11 9.02
N LEU A 129 -7.42 -0.13 7.95
CA LEU A 129 -7.48 0.96 6.99
C LEU A 129 -8.76 1.78 7.20
N LEU A 130 -8.60 3.02 7.63
CA LEU A 130 -9.67 4.00 7.78
C LEU A 130 -9.80 4.81 6.48
N ILE A 131 -10.98 4.81 5.87
CA ILE A 131 -11.23 5.45 4.58
C ILE A 131 -12.28 6.56 4.74
N THR A 132 -11.83 7.80 4.54
CA THR A 132 -12.66 9.01 4.70
C THR A 132 -13.04 9.61 3.34
N GLU A 133 -14.15 10.35 3.30
CA GLU A 133 -14.59 11.08 2.10
C GLU A 133 -13.66 12.26 1.82
N LYS A 134 -13.41 13.05 2.87
CA LYS A 134 -12.53 14.22 2.84
C LYS A 134 -11.23 13.91 3.57
N THR A 135 -10.23 14.73 3.29
CA THR A 135 -8.95 14.65 4.00
C THR A 135 -9.13 15.33 5.35
N GLU A 136 -9.24 14.54 6.40
CA GLU A 136 -9.38 14.99 7.79
C GLU A 136 -8.00 15.01 8.45
N PRO A 137 -7.34 16.18 8.55
CA PRO A 137 -5.96 16.26 9.05
C PRO A 137 -5.87 15.86 10.52
N GLU A 138 -6.87 16.16 11.35
CA GLU A 138 -6.83 15.78 12.76
C GLU A 138 -6.83 14.26 12.94
N LEU A 139 -7.63 13.55 12.13
CA LEU A 139 -7.69 12.09 12.16
C LEU A 139 -6.38 11.47 11.67
N ILE A 140 -5.79 12.01 10.61
CA ILE A 140 -4.50 11.54 10.09
C ILE A 140 -3.42 11.70 11.15
N LEU A 141 -3.34 12.85 11.81
CA LEU A 141 -2.37 13.09 12.88
C LEU A 141 -2.62 12.19 14.10
N ALA A 142 -3.88 12.00 14.49
CA ALA A 142 -4.24 11.16 15.64
C ALA A 142 -3.93 9.68 15.43
N THR A 143 -3.92 9.19 14.19
CA THR A 143 -3.71 7.77 13.87
C THR A 143 -2.30 7.46 13.36
N ALA A 144 -1.55 8.45 12.87
CA ALA A 144 -0.22 8.27 12.28
C ALA A 144 0.80 7.57 13.19
N ASN A 145 0.66 7.70 14.52
CA ASN A 145 1.54 7.07 15.50
C ASN A 145 1.10 5.66 15.92
N ILE A 146 -0.09 5.20 15.50
CA ILE A 146 -0.63 3.90 15.90
C ILE A 146 -0.14 2.83 14.89
N PRO A 147 0.63 1.82 15.33
CA PRO A 147 1.14 0.80 14.44
C PRO A 147 -0.01 -0.02 13.85
N GLY A 148 0.05 -0.30 12.55
CA GLY A 148 -0.97 -1.10 11.86
C GLY A 148 -2.22 -0.31 11.44
N VAL A 149 -2.41 0.91 11.93
CA VAL A 149 -3.54 1.76 11.52
C VAL A 149 -3.08 2.75 10.46
N ARG A 150 -3.88 2.93 9.41
CA ARG A 150 -3.63 3.94 8.39
C ARG A 150 -4.93 4.62 7.98
N THR A 151 -4.89 5.93 7.89
CA THR A 151 -5.99 6.76 7.39
C THR A 151 -5.69 7.25 5.98
N ILE A 152 -6.64 7.08 5.06
CA ILE A 152 -6.50 7.52 3.67
C ILE A 152 -7.83 8.10 3.18
N ASN A 153 -7.77 9.16 2.38
CA ASN A 153 -8.95 9.66 1.65
C ASN A 153 -9.36 8.69 0.53
N SER A 154 -10.68 8.57 0.25
CA SER A 154 -11.23 7.80 -0.88
C SER A 154 -10.58 8.05 -2.26
N SER A 155 -9.95 9.19 -2.49
CA SER A 155 -9.24 9.47 -3.75
C SER A 155 -7.84 8.82 -3.81
N GLY A 156 -7.22 8.58 -2.65
CA GLY A 156 -5.84 8.11 -2.53
C GLY A 156 -5.68 6.61 -2.27
N VAL A 157 -6.78 5.85 -2.14
CA VAL A 157 -6.70 4.42 -1.83
C VAL A 157 -6.02 3.66 -2.97
N SER A 158 -4.94 2.97 -2.64
CA SER A 158 -4.17 2.18 -3.59
C SER A 158 -4.35 0.68 -3.35
N LEU A 159 -4.08 -0.13 -4.37
CA LEU A 159 -4.10 -1.60 -4.25
C LEU A 159 -3.18 -2.13 -3.13
N LEU A 160 -2.03 -1.49 -2.87
CA LEU A 160 -1.13 -1.91 -1.79
C LEU A 160 -1.77 -1.68 -0.42
N ASP A 161 -2.52 -0.60 -0.28
CA ASP A 161 -3.20 -0.25 0.97
C ASP A 161 -4.29 -1.28 1.27
N LEU A 162 -5.08 -1.64 0.25
CA LEU A 162 -6.11 -2.69 0.33
C LEU A 162 -5.56 -4.06 0.72
N VAL A 163 -4.32 -4.38 0.33
CA VAL A 163 -3.71 -5.68 0.65
C VAL A 163 -2.99 -5.65 2.00
N SER A 164 -2.55 -4.48 2.44
CA SER A 164 -1.79 -4.32 3.68
C SER A 164 -2.64 -4.41 4.95
N ALA A 165 -3.94 -4.11 4.86
CA ALA A 165 -4.87 -4.07 5.98
C ALA A 165 -5.71 -5.36 6.07
N THR A 166 -6.10 -5.73 7.29
CA THR A 166 -7.02 -6.84 7.58
C THR A 166 -8.45 -6.37 7.72
N LYS A 167 -8.66 -5.18 8.31
CA LYS A 167 -9.97 -4.58 8.56
C LYS A 167 -10.08 -3.22 7.90
N PHE A 168 -11.28 -2.89 7.46
CA PHE A 168 -11.56 -1.69 6.70
C PHE A 168 -12.73 -0.96 7.31
N VAL A 169 -12.53 0.31 7.67
CA VAL A 169 -13.61 1.18 8.16
C VAL A 169 -13.88 2.22 7.09
N PHE A 170 -15.07 2.18 6.51
CA PHE A 170 -15.50 3.16 5.51
C PHE A 170 -16.47 4.15 6.13
N GLU A 171 -16.37 5.41 5.73
CA GLU A 171 -17.49 6.33 5.89
C GLU A 171 -18.68 5.87 5.02
N SER A 172 -19.90 5.97 5.56
CA SER A 172 -21.15 5.57 4.90
C SER A 172 -21.27 6.13 3.47
N LYS A 173 -20.87 7.39 3.26
CA LYS A 173 -20.88 8.06 1.94
C LYS A 173 -19.87 7.48 0.96
N VAL A 174 -18.72 7.04 1.46
CA VAL A 174 -17.62 6.53 0.63
C VAL A 174 -17.89 5.11 0.16
N LEU A 175 -18.54 4.30 0.99
CA LEU A 175 -18.88 2.92 0.66
C LEU A 175 -19.64 2.81 -0.68
N ALA A 176 -20.62 3.70 -0.89
CA ALA A 176 -21.42 3.75 -2.12
C ALA A 176 -20.59 4.00 -3.39
N LYS A 177 -19.47 4.74 -3.27
CA LYS A 177 -18.58 5.05 -4.40
C LYS A 177 -17.78 3.83 -4.85
N TYR A 178 -17.38 2.97 -3.92
CA TYR A 178 -16.57 1.77 -4.22
C TYR A 178 -17.41 0.53 -4.54
N PHE A 179 -18.60 0.42 -3.95
CA PHE A 179 -19.49 -0.72 -4.12
C PHE A 179 -20.85 -0.26 -4.68
N PRO A 180 -20.93 0.12 -5.96
CA PRO A 180 -22.18 0.59 -6.55
C PRO A 180 -23.26 -0.50 -6.66
N THR A 181 -22.87 -1.78 -6.63
CA THR A 181 -23.76 -2.93 -6.82
C THR A 181 -24.26 -3.61 -5.54
N THR A 182 -24.02 -3.06 -4.35
CA THR A 182 -24.70 -3.56 -3.15
C THR A 182 -26.16 -3.11 -3.10
N VAL A 183 -27.00 -4.02 -3.61
CA VAL A 183 -28.39 -4.30 -3.22
C VAL A 183 -28.67 -3.93 -1.76
N LYS A 184 -29.73 -3.13 -1.57
CA LYS A 184 -30.54 -2.89 -0.34
C LYS A 184 -29.81 -3.05 1.00
N ALA A 185 -29.67 -1.94 1.71
CA ALA A 185 -29.45 -1.90 3.15
C ALA A 185 -30.28 -2.97 3.86
N LYS A 186 -29.63 -3.87 4.62
CA LYS A 186 -30.32 -4.65 5.65
C LYS A 186 -30.88 -3.65 6.66
N SER A 187 -32.19 -3.73 6.83
CA SER A 187 -33.03 -2.93 7.72
C SER A 187 -32.47 -2.78 9.14
N LYS A 188 -32.68 -1.59 9.73
CA LYS A 188 -32.60 -1.33 11.18
C LYS A 188 -33.22 -2.49 12.00
N PRO A 189 -32.67 -2.86 13.17
CA PRO A 189 -33.46 -3.62 14.14
C PRO A 189 -34.70 -2.80 14.51
N LYS A 190 -35.88 -3.42 14.39
CA LYS A 190 -37.14 -2.85 14.87
C LYS A 190 -37.08 -2.74 16.39
N THR A 191 -36.66 -1.61 16.94
CA THR A 191 -36.98 -1.26 18.33
C THR A 191 -38.47 -0.99 18.37
N ALA A 192 -39.20 -1.87 19.06
CA ALA A 192 -40.63 -1.74 19.28
C ALA A 192 -40.93 -0.49 20.11
N SER A 193 -41.37 0.59 19.46
CA SER A 193 -42.07 1.69 20.11
C SER A 193 -43.52 1.26 20.34
N LYS A 194 -43.80 0.70 21.52
CA LYS A 194 -45.17 0.64 22.07
C LYS A 194 -45.67 2.08 22.20
N LYS A 195 -46.61 2.49 21.35
CA LYS A 195 -47.47 3.65 21.62
C LYS A 195 -48.37 3.29 22.82
N ILE A 196 -48.19 4.00 23.92
CA ILE A 196 -49.21 4.13 24.96
C ILE A 196 -50.35 4.92 24.31
N LYS A 197 -51.54 4.31 24.19
CA LYS A 197 -52.77 5.04 23.87
C LYS A 197 -53.22 5.72 25.16
N GLU A 198 -53.13 7.05 25.22
CA GLU A 198 -53.96 7.83 26.11
C GLU A 198 -55.41 7.69 25.63
N LYS A 199 -56.27 7.15 26.51
CA LYS A 199 -57.72 7.26 26.37
C LYS A 199 -58.08 8.71 26.69
N SER A 200 -58.56 9.44 25.70
CA SER A 200 -59.43 10.58 25.93
C SER A 200 -60.80 10.02 26.31
N ASP A 201 -61.07 9.90 27.61
CA ASP A 201 -62.43 9.74 28.11
C ASP A 201 -63.10 11.12 28.00
N GLY A 202 -63.96 11.26 27.00
CA GLY A 202 -64.99 12.29 26.95
C GLY A 202 -66.33 11.59 26.99
N ASP A 203 -67.06 11.77 28.10
CA ASP A 203 -68.53 11.86 28.20
C ASP A 203 -68.92 12.08 29.68
N ASN A 204 -69.03 13.36 30.05
CA ASN A 204 -70.00 14.04 30.96
C ASN A 204 -69.41 15.34 31.53
#